data_AF-A0A364P0X0-F1
#
_entry.id   AF-A0A364P0X0-F1
#
_cell.length_a   1.000
_cell.length_b   1.000
_cell.length_c   1.000
_cell.angle_alpha   90.00
_cell.angle_beta   90.00
_cell.angle_gamma   90.00
#
_symmetry.space_group_name_H-M   'P 1'
#
loop_
_entity.id
_entity.type
_entity.pdbx_description
1 polymer ?
#
loop_
_entity_poly.entity_id
_entity_poly.type
_entity_poly.pdbx_seq_one_letter_code
_entity_poly.pdbx_strand_id
1 'polypeptide(L)'
;MMKRLISLGAAALASLVGGCGDGPSTVPGFRSPATWSSFVYATNNGPLLLDVVGDPFASGSGDLRRVAVAAMAAGIPGRPFTLTLDPAVAARPNFRIVLVAGAASDLDERAVCAGRAKAANIKIDGGRIDLIATFCDGDSLLSSVRGWVAKIGGADDRRFSLLLGQMTRDLMGEPQ
;
A
#
# COMPACT_ATOMS: atom_id res chain seq x y z
N MET A 1 15.44 -36.39 -54.35
CA MET A 1 15.95 -35.09 -53.85
C MET A 1 14.83 -34.40 -53.07
N MET A 2 14.93 -34.32 -51.74
CA MET A 2 14.28 -33.33 -50.85
C MET A 2 14.47 -33.83 -49.42
N LYS A 3 15.71 -33.65 -48.97
CA LYS A 3 16.21 -33.92 -47.63
C LYS A 3 16.12 -32.60 -46.88
N ARG A 4 15.70 -32.65 -45.62
CA ARG A 4 15.93 -31.63 -44.58
C ARG A 4 15.13 -30.36 -44.75
N LEU A 5 14.27 -30.03 -43.78
CA LEU A 5 13.99 -28.65 -43.32
C LEU A 5 12.95 -28.56 -42.18
N ILE A 6 12.34 -29.66 -41.73
CA ILE A 6 11.30 -29.62 -40.69
C ILE A 6 11.87 -30.14 -39.36
N SER A 7 12.69 -29.34 -38.65
CA SER A 7 13.09 -29.66 -37.27
C SER A 7 13.54 -28.49 -36.39
N LEU A 8 13.29 -27.23 -36.78
CA LEU A 8 13.82 -26.06 -36.06
C LEU A 8 12.72 -25.05 -35.68
N GLY A 9 11.57 -25.52 -35.19
CA GLY A 9 10.42 -24.63 -34.91
C GLY A 9 9.77 -24.72 -33.52
N ALA A 10 10.22 -25.59 -32.62
CA ALA A 10 9.42 -25.97 -31.44
C ALA A 10 10.04 -25.68 -30.05
N ALA A 11 11.10 -24.87 -29.94
CA ALA A 11 11.87 -24.78 -28.69
C ALA A 11 11.98 -23.39 -28.02
N ALA A 12 11.13 -22.41 -28.36
CA ALA A 12 11.32 -21.02 -27.87
C ALA A 12 10.15 -20.40 -27.08
N LEU A 13 9.14 -21.16 -26.65
CA LEU A 13 7.96 -20.61 -25.96
C LEU A 13 7.82 -20.98 -24.47
N ALA A 14 8.79 -21.67 -23.87
CA ALA A 14 8.63 -22.23 -22.52
C ALA A 14 9.14 -21.36 -21.35
N SER A 15 9.62 -20.13 -21.56
CA SER A 15 10.33 -19.35 -20.53
C SER A 15 9.58 -18.16 -19.91
N LEU A 16 8.26 -18.01 -20.12
CA LEU A 16 7.49 -16.87 -19.57
C LEU A 16 6.74 -17.16 -18.27
N VAL A 17 6.87 -18.34 -17.67
CA VAL A 17 6.12 -18.72 -16.45
C VAL A 17 7.04 -18.70 -15.22
N GLY A 18 7.49 -17.52 -14.81
CA GLY A 18 8.40 -17.39 -13.67
C GLY A 18 8.49 -15.98 -13.13
N GLY A 19 7.37 -15.41 -12.65
CA GLY A 19 7.40 -14.05 -12.09
C GLY A 19 6.26 -13.63 -11.17
N CYS A 20 5.22 -14.45 -10.95
CA CYS A 20 4.06 -14.03 -10.14
C CYS A 20 4.23 -14.19 -8.62
N GLY A 21 5.37 -14.69 -8.12
CA GLY A 21 5.51 -15.06 -6.70
C GLY A 21 5.99 -13.95 -5.76
N ASP A 22 6.74 -12.96 -6.27
CA ASP A 22 7.45 -11.98 -5.44
C ASP A 22 6.94 -10.53 -5.64
N GLY A 23 5.84 -10.36 -6.36
CA GLY A 23 5.23 -9.06 -6.64
C GLY A 23 4.42 -8.49 -5.47
N PRO A 24 4.07 -7.20 -5.52
CA PRO A 24 3.17 -6.61 -4.53
C PRO A 24 1.82 -7.33 -4.53
N SER A 25 1.30 -7.63 -3.36
CA SER A 25 0.01 -8.29 -3.16
C SER A 25 -0.82 -7.50 -2.16
N THR A 26 -2.12 -7.43 -2.39
CA THR A 26 -3.08 -6.72 -1.54
C THR A 26 -4.34 -7.53 -1.31
N VAL A 27 -4.94 -7.36 -0.13
CA VAL A 27 -6.21 -7.97 0.26
C VAL A 27 -7.08 -6.85 0.84
N PRO A 28 -8.09 -6.37 0.11
CA PRO A 28 -9.07 -5.43 0.64
C PRO A 28 -9.79 -6.04 1.85
N GLY A 29 -9.95 -5.25 2.90
CA GLY A 29 -10.70 -5.62 4.09
C GLY A 29 -12.10 -5.03 4.10
N PHE A 30 -12.53 -4.56 5.28
CA PHE A 30 -13.80 -3.86 5.42
C PHE A 30 -13.81 -2.59 4.54
N ARG A 31 -14.97 -2.26 3.97
CA ARG A 31 -15.20 -0.99 3.26
C ARG A 31 -16.62 -0.50 3.52
N SER A 32 -16.73 0.71 4.03
CA SER A 32 -17.97 1.45 4.18
C SER A 32 -18.44 1.97 2.81
N PRO A 33 -19.76 2.00 2.52
CA PRO A 33 -20.29 2.68 1.34
C PRO A 33 -19.90 4.16 1.25
N ALA A 34 -19.60 4.80 2.40
CA ALA A 34 -19.19 6.21 2.45
C ALA A 34 -17.69 6.44 2.14
N THR A 35 -16.90 5.40 1.87
CA THR A 35 -15.44 5.49 1.71
C THR A 35 -15.06 6.50 0.62
N TRP A 36 -15.62 6.35 -0.59
CA TRP A 36 -15.27 7.20 -1.73
C TRP A 36 -15.69 8.67 -1.52
N SER A 37 -16.93 8.89 -1.06
CA SER A 37 -17.43 10.25 -0.81
C SER A 37 -16.63 10.95 0.31
N SER A 38 -16.25 10.23 1.36
CA SER A 38 -15.39 10.73 2.44
C SER A 38 -13.99 11.06 1.94
N PHE A 39 -13.40 10.22 1.09
CA PHE A 39 -12.11 10.49 0.47
C PHE A 39 -12.14 11.77 -0.38
N VAL A 40 -13.16 11.92 -1.23
CA VAL A 40 -13.34 13.14 -2.04
C VAL A 40 -13.52 14.36 -1.15
N TYR A 41 -14.32 14.27 -0.09
CA TYR A 41 -14.54 15.35 0.86
C TYR A 41 -13.27 15.74 1.64
N ALA A 42 -12.46 14.75 2.03
CA ALA A 42 -11.22 14.94 2.78
C ALA A 42 -10.12 15.61 1.95
N THR A 43 -10.09 15.34 0.64
CA THR A 43 -9.03 15.81 -0.26
C THR A 43 -9.40 17.05 -1.08
N ASN A 44 -10.62 17.59 -0.94
CA ASN A 44 -11.09 18.68 -1.81
C ASN A 44 -10.42 20.03 -1.58
N ASN A 45 -9.92 20.29 -0.37
CA ASN A 45 -9.41 21.60 0.05
C ASN A 45 -8.01 21.55 0.67
N GLY A 46 -7.28 20.45 0.51
CA GLY A 46 -5.92 20.33 1.03
C GLY A 46 -5.45 18.88 1.14
N PRO A 47 -4.28 18.67 1.78
CA PRO A 47 -3.71 17.33 1.91
C PRO A 47 -4.50 16.50 2.90
N LEU A 48 -4.59 15.20 2.60
CA LEU A 48 -5.09 14.19 3.52
C LEU A 48 -3.98 13.79 4.50
N LEU A 49 -4.32 13.61 5.77
CA LEU A 49 -3.35 13.21 6.79
C LEU A 49 -2.94 11.74 6.59
N LEU A 50 -1.64 11.48 6.68
CA LEU A 50 -1.04 10.16 6.70
C LEU A 50 -0.31 9.96 8.04
N ASP A 51 -0.80 9.03 8.84
CA ASP A 51 -0.13 8.57 10.05
C ASP A 51 0.63 7.28 9.74
N VAL A 52 1.93 7.27 9.98
CA VAL A 52 2.78 6.08 9.78
C VAL A 52 3.21 5.52 11.12
N VAL A 53 2.87 4.26 11.36
CA VAL A 53 3.17 3.51 12.58
C VAL A 53 4.20 2.42 12.27
N GLY A 54 5.38 2.56 12.88
CA GLY A 54 6.52 1.68 12.64
C GLY A 54 7.34 2.09 11.43
N ASP A 55 8.57 1.60 11.36
CA ASP A 55 9.47 1.76 10.22
C ASP A 55 10.38 0.52 10.08
N PRO A 56 10.14 -0.36 9.08
CA PRO A 56 10.96 -1.54 8.83
C PRO A 56 12.38 -1.19 8.36
N PHE A 57 12.63 0.05 7.98
CA PHE A 57 13.90 0.53 7.42
C PHE A 57 14.67 1.42 8.40
N ALA A 58 14.23 1.61 9.63
CA ALA A 58 14.82 2.58 10.57
C ALA A 58 16.34 2.44 10.82
N SER A 59 16.95 1.29 10.48
CA SER A 59 18.39 1.04 10.56
C SER A 59 19.20 1.39 9.29
N GLY A 60 18.58 1.94 8.23
CA GLY A 60 19.25 2.28 6.97
C GLY A 60 18.29 2.42 5.78
N SER A 61 18.77 2.14 4.56
CA SER A 61 18.06 1.93 3.27
C SER A 61 16.78 2.71 2.86
N GLY A 62 16.38 3.78 3.56
CA GLY A 62 15.32 4.71 3.13
C GLY A 62 14.43 5.23 4.28
N ASP A 63 13.46 6.06 3.93
CA ASP A 63 12.47 6.61 4.87
C ASP A 63 11.07 6.17 4.41
N LEU A 64 10.46 5.22 5.13
CA LEU A 64 9.11 4.74 4.85
C LEU A 64 8.13 5.90 4.68
N ARG A 65 8.21 6.93 5.54
CA ARG A 65 7.25 8.03 5.57
C ARG A 65 7.33 8.84 4.28
N ARG A 66 8.54 9.18 3.84
CA ARG A 66 8.78 9.88 2.57
C ARG A 66 8.23 9.10 1.38
N VAL A 67 8.56 7.81 1.29
CA VAL A 67 8.12 6.96 0.17
C VAL A 67 6.60 6.76 0.20
N ALA A 68 6.01 6.56 1.37
CA ALA A 68 4.57 6.43 1.55
C ALA A 68 3.82 7.67 1.05
N VAL A 69 4.23 8.87 1.44
CA VAL A 69 3.61 10.13 0.96
C VAL A 69 3.60 10.18 -0.57
N ALA A 70 4.74 9.94 -1.22
CA ALA A 70 4.85 10.04 -2.67
C ALA A 70 4.06 8.94 -3.41
N ALA A 71 4.26 7.68 -3.03
CA ALA A 71 3.67 6.54 -3.72
C ALA A 71 2.16 6.44 -3.51
N MET A 72 1.67 6.75 -2.31
CA MET A 72 0.24 6.72 -2.02
C MET A 72 -0.50 7.90 -2.66
N ALA A 73 0.08 9.11 -2.67
CA ALA A 73 -0.53 10.26 -3.36
C ALA A 73 -0.68 10.04 -4.89
N ALA A 74 0.22 9.26 -5.48
CA ALA A 74 0.12 8.83 -6.88
C ALA A 74 -0.80 7.60 -7.10
N GLY A 75 -1.40 7.07 -6.04
CA GLY A 75 -2.11 5.80 -6.03
C GLY A 75 -3.41 5.80 -6.85
N ILE A 76 -4.11 6.94 -6.95
CA ILE A 76 -5.42 7.07 -7.62
C ILE A 76 -5.26 7.72 -9.00
N PRO A 77 -5.31 6.96 -10.10
CA PRO A 77 -5.24 7.53 -11.44
C PRO A 77 -6.41 8.48 -11.71
N GLY A 78 -6.15 9.61 -12.36
CA GLY A 78 -7.19 10.56 -12.78
C GLY A 78 -7.75 11.47 -11.66
N ARG A 79 -7.34 11.29 -10.40
CA ARG A 79 -7.68 12.19 -9.30
C ARG A 79 -6.43 12.50 -8.48
N PRO A 80 -5.67 13.56 -8.83
CA PRO A 80 -4.53 13.97 -8.03
C PRO A 80 -5.01 14.43 -6.65
N PHE A 81 -4.32 13.99 -5.61
CA PHE A 81 -4.47 14.46 -4.25
C PHE A 81 -3.09 14.52 -3.60
N THR A 82 -2.99 15.17 -2.44
CA THR A 82 -1.75 15.28 -1.69
C THR A 82 -1.90 14.64 -0.31
N LEU A 83 -0.78 14.20 0.24
CA LEU A 83 -0.69 13.66 1.59
C LEU A 83 0.25 14.53 2.42
N THR A 84 -0.02 14.63 3.72
CA THR A 84 0.84 15.28 4.70
C THR A 84 1.04 14.37 5.90
N LEU A 85 2.21 14.46 6.52
CA LEU A 85 2.50 13.84 7.83
C LEU A 85 2.25 14.82 8.98
N ASP A 86 2.00 16.11 8.67
CA ASP A 86 1.75 17.17 9.64
C ASP A 86 0.23 17.39 9.79
N PRO A 87 -0.36 17.07 10.97
CA PRO A 87 -1.78 17.26 11.21
C PRO A 87 -2.20 18.73 11.20
N ALA A 88 -1.29 19.69 11.43
CA ALA A 88 -1.61 21.11 11.38
C ALA A 88 -1.86 21.62 9.96
N VAL A 89 -1.36 20.90 8.95
CA VAL A 89 -1.50 21.26 7.52
C VAL A 89 -2.66 20.50 6.87
N ALA A 90 -3.13 19.41 7.47
CA ALA A 90 -4.25 18.64 6.96
C ALA A 90 -5.54 19.49 7.00
N ALA A 91 -6.24 19.60 5.86
CA ALA A 91 -7.47 20.39 5.79
C ALA A 91 -8.58 19.82 6.69
N ARG A 92 -8.58 18.50 6.88
CA ARG A 92 -9.53 17.78 7.72
C ARG A 92 -8.80 16.66 8.48
N PRO A 93 -8.13 16.96 9.62
CA PRO A 93 -7.30 15.98 10.31
C PRO A 93 -8.06 14.78 10.87
N ASN A 94 -9.39 14.89 11.02
CA ASN A 94 -10.25 13.75 11.38
C ASN A 94 -10.20 12.64 10.32
N PHE A 95 -10.07 13.00 9.04
CA PHE A 95 -9.87 12.05 7.95
C PHE A 95 -8.39 11.77 7.78
N ARG A 96 -8.01 10.51 7.95
CA ARG A 96 -6.60 10.13 7.82
C ARG A 96 -6.44 8.70 7.35
N ILE A 97 -5.32 8.46 6.71
CA ILE A 97 -4.83 7.11 6.45
C ILE A 97 -3.86 6.76 7.56
N VAL A 98 -4.04 5.62 8.22
CA VAL A 98 -3.05 5.07 9.14
C VAL A 98 -2.38 3.89 8.43
N LEU A 99 -1.07 4.00 8.19
CA LEU A 99 -0.23 2.97 7.60
C LEU A 99 0.60 2.31 8.70
N VAL A 100 0.35 1.04 8.96
CA VAL A 100 1.05 0.25 9.98
C VAL A 100 2.00 -0.72 9.29
N ALA A 101 3.29 -0.62 9.59
CA ALA A 101 4.30 -1.56 9.11
C ALA A 101 4.57 -2.66 10.14
N GLY A 102 4.71 -3.90 9.67
CA GLY A 102 4.94 -5.06 10.53
C GLY A 102 3.74 -5.36 11.43
N ALA A 103 2.53 -5.12 10.95
CA ALA A 103 1.33 -5.42 11.72
C ALA A 103 1.19 -6.92 11.97
N ALA A 104 0.74 -7.30 13.18
CA ALA A 104 0.39 -8.67 13.47
C ALA A 104 -0.81 -9.11 12.60
N SER A 105 -0.88 -10.41 12.25
CA SER A 105 -1.95 -10.94 11.41
C SER A 105 -3.33 -10.77 12.03
N ASP A 106 -3.42 -10.71 13.36
CA ASP A 106 -4.63 -10.51 14.15
C ASP A 106 -4.91 -9.06 14.54
N LEU A 107 -4.14 -8.09 14.02
CA LEU A 107 -4.38 -6.66 14.33
C LEU A 107 -5.78 -6.23 13.89
N ASP A 108 -6.59 -5.76 14.83
CA ASP A 108 -7.91 -5.19 14.58
C ASP A 108 -7.80 -3.81 13.90
N GLU A 109 -8.28 -3.69 12.67
CA GLU A 109 -8.24 -2.46 11.89
C GLU A 109 -9.07 -1.33 12.51
N ARG A 110 -10.11 -1.65 13.30
CA ARG A 110 -10.88 -0.62 14.03
C ARG A 110 -10.07 -0.04 15.18
N ALA A 111 -9.27 -0.87 15.85
CA ALA A 111 -8.34 -0.42 16.88
C ALA A 111 -7.27 0.52 16.30
N VAL A 112 -6.88 0.33 15.03
CA VAL A 112 -5.96 1.25 14.34
C VAL A 112 -6.55 2.65 14.24
N CYS A 113 -7.81 2.79 13.80
CA CYS A 113 -8.47 4.10 13.74
C CYS A 113 -8.67 4.75 15.12
N ALA A 114 -8.82 3.95 16.17
CA ALA A 114 -8.90 4.45 17.55
C ALA A 114 -7.53 4.79 18.18
N GLY A 115 -6.44 4.86 17.39
CA GLY A 115 -5.10 5.20 17.86
C GLY A 115 -4.43 4.11 18.71
N ARG A 116 -4.98 2.89 18.71
CA ARG A 116 -4.47 1.75 19.50
C ARG A 116 -3.52 0.85 18.70
N ALA A 117 -3.14 1.24 17.49
CA ALA A 117 -2.12 0.55 16.73
C ALA A 117 -0.76 0.65 17.43
N LYS A 118 -0.08 -0.49 17.55
CA LYS A 118 1.32 -0.54 17.94
C LYS A 118 2.10 -1.17 16.80
N ALA A 119 3.27 -0.60 16.48
CA ALA A 119 4.22 -1.31 15.65
C ALA A 119 4.60 -2.61 16.40
N ALA A 120 4.41 -3.77 15.77
CA ALA A 120 5.02 -4.98 16.30
C ALA A 120 6.54 -4.89 16.09
N ASN A 121 7.32 -5.75 16.74
CA ASN A 121 8.77 -5.82 16.48
C ASN A 121 9.00 -6.10 14.99
N ILE A 122 9.42 -5.06 14.26
CA ILE A 122 9.52 -5.10 12.81
C ILE A 122 10.82 -5.79 12.44
N LYS A 123 10.77 -7.12 12.33
CA LYS A 123 11.79 -7.87 11.61
C LYS A 123 11.27 -8.08 10.21
N ILE A 124 12.02 -7.63 9.21
CA ILE A 124 11.77 -8.04 7.82
C ILE A 124 12.11 -9.54 7.75
N ASP A 125 11.11 -10.40 7.97
CA ASP A 125 11.28 -11.84 7.92
C ASP A 125 11.48 -12.26 6.46
N GLY A 126 12.63 -12.87 6.16
CA GLY A 126 12.95 -13.35 4.82
C GLY A 126 12.93 -12.29 3.71
N GLY A 127 13.06 -10.99 4.03
CA GLY A 127 12.95 -9.92 3.04
C GLY A 127 11.51 -9.51 2.68
N ARG A 128 10.50 -9.97 3.44
CA ARG A 128 9.10 -9.58 3.27
C ARG A 128 8.68 -8.46 4.22
N ILE A 129 7.91 -7.52 3.69
CA ILE A 129 7.26 -6.46 4.48
C ILE A 129 5.77 -6.63 4.37
N ASP A 130 5.12 -6.74 5.53
CA ASP A 130 3.67 -6.76 5.68
C ASP A 130 3.19 -5.38 6.16
N LEU A 131 2.17 -4.85 5.49
CA LEU A 131 1.56 -3.55 5.74
C LEU A 131 0.05 -3.69 5.95
N ILE A 132 -0.50 -2.82 6.79
CA ILE A 132 -1.93 -2.56 6.86
C ILE A 132 -2.15 -1.07 6.65
N ALA A 133 -3.10 -0.69 5.81
CA ALA A 133 -3.58 0.67 5.70
C ALA A 133 -5.06 0.74 6.05
N THR A 134 -5.43 1.73 6.86
CA THR A 134 -6.83 2.00 7.22
C THR A 134 -7.17 3.45 6.91
N PHE A 135 -8.31 3.69 6.27
CA PHE A 135 -8.86 5.03 6.11
C PHE A 135 -9.90 5.26 7.21
N CYS A 136 -9.71 6.33 7.97
CA CYS A 136 -10.46 6.61 9.18
C CYS A 136 -11.19 7.95 9.09
N ASP A 137 -12.34 8.04 9.76
CA ASP A 137 -13.00 9.30 10.14
C ASP A 137 -13.11 9.34 11.67
N GLY A 138 -12.22 10.10 12.30
CA GLY A 138 -11.98 10.00 13.74
C GLY A 138 -11.59 8.56 14.12
N ASP A 139 -12.36 7.95 15.01
CA ASP A 139 -12.17 6.56 15.44
C ASP A 139 -12.90 5.53 14.56
N SER A 140 -13.70 6.01 13.58
CA SER A 140 -14.49 5.14 12.72
C SER A 140 -13.65 4.62 11.55
N LEU A 141 -13.66 3.30 11.37
CA LEU A 141 -13.07 2.65 10.19
C LEU A 141 -13.97 2.87 8.98
N LEU A 142 -13.46 3.56 7.96
CA LEU A 142 -14.12 3.66 6.65
C LEU A 142 -13.69 2.52 5.75
N SER A 143 -12.39 2.25 5.63
CA SER A 143 -11.90 1.11 4.87
C SER A 143 -10.57 0.59 5.36
N SER A 144 -10.25 -0.66 5.03
CA SER A 144 -8.93 -1.24 5.27
C SER A 144 -8.41 -2.05 4.09
N VAL A 145 -7.09 -2.17 4.02
CA VAL A 145 -6.39 -3.07 3.10
C VAL A 145 -5.15 -3.61 3.78
N ARG A 146 -4.87 -4.89 3.56
CA ARG A 146 -3.60 -5.51 3.93
C ARG A 146 -2.77 -5.71 2.67
N GLY A 147 -1.47 -5.62 2.78
CA GLY A 147 -0.61 -5.86 1.63
C GLY A 147 0.79 -6.29 2.03
N TRP A 148 1.46 -6.97 1.11
CA TRP A 148 2.82 -7.43 1.33
C TRP A 148 3.64 -7.43 0.04
N VAL A 149 4.95 -7.36 0.22
CA VAL A 149 5.94 -7.52 -0.85
C VAL A 149 7.18 -8.20 -0.30
N ALA A 150 7.76 -9.10 -1.09
CA ALA A 150 8.93 -9.89 -0.71
C ALA A 150 10.19 -9.50 -1.50
N LYS A 151 11.36 -9.87 -0.93
CA LYS A 151 12.68 -9.74 -1.54
C LYS A 151 13.04 -8.31 -1.94
N ILE A 152 12.64 -7.30 -1.15
CA ILE A 152 12.96 -5.89 -1.42
C ILE A 152 14.24 -5.44 -0.72
N GLY A 153 14.98 -4.52 -1.36
CA GLY A 153 16.27 -4.03 -0.86
C GLY A 153 16.20 -2.84 0.10
N GLY A 154 15.05 -2.18 0.20
CA GLY A 154 14.85 -0.96 0.99
C GLY A 154 13.57 -0.23 0.63
N ALA A 155 13.36 0.95 1.21
CA ALA A 155 12.15 1.74 0.99
C ALA A 155 12.05 2.25 -0.46
N ASP A 156 13.18 2.54 -1.10
CA ASP A 156 13.20 3.06 -2.47
C ASP A 156 13.03 1.96 -3.55
N ASP A 157 12.79 0.70 -3.16
CA ASP A 157 12.50 -0.38 -4.11
C ASP A 157 11.20 -0.09 -4.87
N ARG A 158 11.25 -0.16 -6.20
CA ARG A 158 10.09 0.08 -7.07
C ARG A 158 8.90 -0.79 -6.70
N ARG A 159 9.11 -2.04 -6.29
CA ARG A 159 8.01 -2.96 -5.91
C ARG A 159 7.30 -2.48 -4.65
N PHE A 160 8.03 -1.86 -3.73
CA PHE A 160 7.45 -1.25 -2.52
C PHE A 160 6.58 -0.04 -2.87
N SER A 161 7.06 0.82 -3.76
CA SER A 161 6.25 1.94 -4.27
C SER A 161 4.99 1.48 -5.01
N LEU A 162 5.10 0.39 -5.80
CA LEU A 162 3.94 -0.21 -6.48
C LEU A 162 2.92 -0.78 -5.49
N LEU A 163 3.38 -1.42 -4.40
CA LEU A 163 2.52 -1.91 -3.32
C LEU A 163 1.71 -0.76 -2.71
N LEU A 164 2.37 0.32 -2.31
CA LEU A 164 1.72 1.48 -1.68
C LEU A 164 0.68 2.14 -2.60
N GLY A 165 0.99 2.26 -3.89
CA GLY A 165 0.04 2.75 -4.89
C GLY A 165 -1.16 1.82 -5.06
N GLN A 166 -0.94 0.50 -5.08
CA GLN A 166 -2.01 -0.50 -5.17
C GLN A 166 -2.89 -0.52 -3.93
N MET A 167 -2.29 -0.51 -2.74
CA MET A 167 -3.00 -0.39 -1.47
C MET A 167 -3.87 0.86 -1.45
N THR A 168 -3.41 1.99 -1.99
CA THR A 168 -4.23 3.21 -2.03
C THR A 168 -5.47 3.04 -2.90
N ARG A 169 -5.36 2.39 -4.08
CA ARG A 169 -6.53 2.09 -4.93
C ARG A 169 -7.52 1.18 -4.22
N ASP A 170 -7.02 0.13 -3.61
CA ASP A 170 -7.84 -0.82 -2.87
C ASP A 170 -8.42 -0.21 -1.59
N LEU A 171 -7.74 0.77 -0.98
CA LEU A 171 -8.23 1.44 0.21
C LEU A 171 -9.39 2.37 -0.14
N MET A 172 -9.25 3.18 -1.19
CA MET A 172 -10.29 4.14 -1.59
C MET A 172 -11.43 3.50 -2.38
N GLY A 173 -11.12 2.43 -3.13
CA GLY A 173 -12.05 1.79 -4.05
C GLY A 173 -12.39 2.67 -5.25
N GLU A 174 -13.46 2.28 -5.93
CA GLU A 174 -14.04 3.03 -7.05
C GLU A 174 -15.25 3.84 -6.57
N PRO A 175 -15.65 4.90 -7.32
CA PRO A 175 -16.95 5.53 -7.13
C PRO A 175 -18.05 4.47 -7.19
N GLN A 176 -18.94 4.45 -6.20
CA GLN A 176 -20.11 3.57 -6.17
C GLN A 176 -21.37 4.35 -6.53
#